data_AF-A0A381UBY5-F1
#
_entry.id   AF-A0A381UBY5-F1
#
_cell.length_a   1.000
_cell.length_b   1.000
_cell.length_c   1.000
_cell.angle_alpha   90.00
_cell.angle_beta   90.00
_cell.angle_gamma   90.00
#
_symmetry.space_group_name_H-M   'P 1'
#
loop_
_entity.id
_entity.type
_entity.pdbx_description
1 polymer ?
#
loop_
_entity_poly.entity_id
_entity_poly.type
_entity_poly.pdbx_seq_one_letter_code
_entity_poly.pdbx_strand_id
1 'polypeptide(L)'
;AYRFYVQRPELAERMRNQWARAHRVLLNKYYVDEFYNATAVRGTMLSAKKLWQFDARVVDGAVNLTGWFTVFSGWLSHLFDKYVVDGLVNFVGWSASESSFSVRRIQTGLIQNYALVMLLGVFVFVSVYFIAS
;
A
#
# COMPACT_ATOMS: atom_id res chain seq x y z
N ALA A 1 69.16 -21.10 9.45
CA ALA A 1 68.21 -20.29 10.25
C ALA A 1 68.42 -20.42 11.76
N TYR A 2 68.50 -21.64 12.34
CA TYR A 2 68.59 -21.84 13.80
C TYR A 2 69.83 -21.23 14.48
N ARG A 3 71.02 -21.33 13.88
CA ARG A 3 72.26 -20.77 14.46
C ARG A 3 72.30 -19.23 14.49
N PHE A 4 71.55 -18.55 13.62
CA PHE A 4 71.58 -17.09 13.51
C PHE A 4 70.72 -16.39 14.58
N TYR A 5 69.62 -17.03 15.01
CA TYR A 5 68.71 -16.47 16.01
C TYR A 5 69.05 -16.85 17.46
N VAL A 6 69.72 -18.00 17.68
CA VAL A 6 69.97 -18.52 19.04
C VAL A 6 71.38 -18.18 19.55
N GLN A 7 72.40 -18.08 18.69
CA GLN A 7 73.79 -17.87 19.14
C GLN A 7 74.27 -16.41 19.12
N ARG A 8 73.66 -15.50 18.33
CA ARG A 8 74.12 -14.09 18.18
C ARG A 8 72.98 -13.11 17.83
N PRO A 9 72.15 -12.68 18.80
CA PRO A 9 71.05 -11.74 18.56
C PRO A 9 71.52 -10.36 18.07
N GLU A 10 72.72 -9.91 18.46
CA GLU A 10 73.25 -8.58 18.12
C GLU A 10 73.58 -8.39 16.62
N LEU A 11 73.97 -9.45 15.91
CA LEU A 11 74.22 -9.41 14.46
C LEU A 11 72.92 -9.31 13.66
N ALA A 12 71.86 -9.99 14.14
CA ALA A 12 70.53 -9.88 13.56
C ALA A 12 69.96 -8.46 13.75
N GLU A 13 70.18 -7.84 14.91
CA GLU A 13 69.75 -6.46 15.16
C GLU A 13 70.49 -5.40 14.34
N ARG A 14 71.81 -5.56 14.13
CA ARG A 14 72.59 -4.63 13.28
C ARG A 14 72.19 -4.71 11.80
N MET A 15 71.97 -5.91 11.26
CA MET A 15 71.43 -6.08 9.90
C MET A 15 69.99 -5.54 9.79
N ARG A 16 69.16 -5.74 10.83
CA ARG A 16 67.81 -5.17 10.90
C ARG A 16 67.82 -3.64 10.89
N ASN A 17 68.81 -2.98 11.52
CA ASN A 17 68.93 -1.53 11.50
C ASN A 17 69.44 -0.96 10.17
N GLN A 18 70.38 -1.63 9.49
CA GLN A 18 70.81 -1.21 8.15
C GLN A 18 69.72 -1.44 7.08
N TRP A 19 68.91 -2.50 7.23
CA TRP A 19 67.86 -2.89 6.27
C TRP A 19 66.45 -2.66 6.81
N ALA A 20 66.29 -1.74 7.77
CA ALA A 20 65.04 -1.52 8.50
C ALA A 20 63.85 -1.23 7.56
N ARG A 21 64.09 -0.51 6.47
CA ARG A 21 63.09 -0.23 5.43
C ARG A 21 62.65 -1.48 4.67
N ALA A 22 63.60 -2.27 4.16
CA ALA A 22 63.30 -3.50 3.44
C ALA A 22 62.61 -4.52 4.34
N HIS A 23 63.04 -4.61 5.60
CA HIS A 23 62.42 -5.45 6.61
C HIS A 23 60.97 -5.00 6.92
N ARG A 24 60.69 -3.69 6.97
CA ARG A 24 59.34 -3.14 7.16
C ARG A 24 58.39 -3.47 6.01
N VAL A 25 58.86 -3.37 4.77
CA VAL A 25 58.05 -3.66 3.57
C VAL A 25 57.71 -5.15 3.50
N LEU A 26 58.68 -6.01 3.82
CA LEU A 26 58.48 -7.46 3.91
C LEU A 26 57.53 -7.85 5.06
N LEU A 27 57.68 -7.21 6.22
CA LEU A 27 56.79 -7.40 7.38
C LEU A 27 55.36 -6.95 7.08
N ASN A 28 55.19 -5.85 6.34
CA ASN A 28 53.88 -5.37 5.89
C ASN A 28 53.38 -6.10 4.63
N LYS A 29 53.89 -7.31 4.32
CA LYS A 29 53.49 -8.13 3.15
C LYS A 29 53.37 -7.30 1.86
N TYR A 30 54.33 -6.42 1.61
CA TYR A 30 54.35 -5.54 0.43
C TYR A 30 53.13 -4.61 0.27
N TYR A 31 52.36 -4.35 1.33
CA TYR A 31 51.15 -3.51 1.29
C TYR A 31 50.07 -3.99 0.32
N VAL A 32 50.14 -5.24 -0.13
CA VAL A 32 49.17 -5.81 -1.09
C VAL A 32 47.78 -5.85 -0.47
N ASP A 33 47.69 -6.23 0.80
CA ASP A 33 46.42 -6.29 1.54
C ASP A 33 45.81 -4.89 1.74
N GLU A 34 46.60 -3.85 2.05
CA GLU A 34 46.12 -2.47 2.10
C GLU A 34 45.62 -1.97 0.74
N PHE A 35 46.35 -2.26 -0.34
CA PHE A 35 45.96 -1.82 -1.68
C PHE A 35 44.63 -2.48 -2.12
N TYR A 36 44.48 -3.79 -1.85
CA TYR A 36 43.25 -4.52 -2.14
C TYR A 36 42.07 -4.02 -1.31
N ASN A 37 42.31 -3.73 -0.02
CA ASN A 37 41.29 -3.13 0.84
C ASN A 37 40.88 -1.74 0.37
N ALA A 38 41.85 -0.90 -0.01
CA ALA A 38 41.59 0.48 -0.41
C ALA A 38 40.84 0.59 -1.74
N THR A 39 41.09 -0.32 -2.68
CA THR A 39 40.50 -0.29 -4.03
C THR A 39 39.27 -1.18 -4.13
N ALA A 40 39.45 -2.50 -4.09
CA ALA A 40 38.39 -3.47 -4.34
C ALA A 40 37.37 -3.51 -3.20
N VAL A 41 37.81 -3.65 -1.95
CA VAL A 41 36.89 -3.79 -0.80
C VAL A 41 36.16 -2.49 -0.54
N ARG A 42 36.88 -1.38 -0.42
CA ARG A 42 36.27 -0.07 -0.13
C ARG A 42 35.36 0.40 -1.26
N GLY A 43 35.75 0.15 -2.51
CA GLY A 43 34.92 0.45 -3.68
C GLY A 43 33.61 -0.33 -3.67
N THR A 44 33.68 -1.65 -3.43
CA THR A 44 32.49 -2.52 -3.36
C THR A 44 31.58 -2.13 -2.19
N MET A 45 32.16 -1.87 -1.02
CA MET A 45 31.42 -1.47 0.18
C MET A 45 30.69 -0.13 0.00
N LEU A 46 31.32 0.84 -0.67
CA LEU A 46 30.71 2.13 -0.97
C LEU A 46 29.56 1.99 -1.97
N SER A 47 29.73 1.17 -3.01
CA SER A 47 28.68 0.89 -3.99
C SER A 47 27.49 0.18 -3.34
N ALA A 48 27.75 -0.83 -2.50
CA ALA A 48 26.71 -1.51 -1.74
C ALA A 48 25.95 -0.55 -0.83
N LYS A 49 26.65 0.37 -0.14
CA LYS A 49 26.01 1.38 0.70
C LYS A 49 25.14 2.35 -0.10
N LYS A 50 25.56 2.75 -1.31
CA LYS A 50 24.76 3.60 -2.20
C LYS A 50 23.49 2.89 -2.67
N LEU A 51 23.60 1.62 -3.06
CA LEU A 51 22.45 0.80 -3.45
C LEU A 51 21.47 0.64 -2.29
N TRP A 52 21.96 0.39 -1.07
CA TRP A 52 21.12 0.32 0.11
C TRP A 52 20.42 1.65 0.41
N GLN A 53 21.11 2.79 0.29
CA GLN A 53 20.49 4.10 0.47
C GLN A 53 19.44 4.42 -0.59
N PHE A 54 19.62 3.91 -1.81
CA PHE A 54 18.63 4.07 -2.88
C PHE A 54 17.38 3.25 -2.59
N ASP A 55 17.55 1.97 -2.24
CA ASP A 55 16.45 1.07 -1.87
C ASP A 55 15.63 1.64 -0.70
N ALA A 56 16.31 1.99 0.40
CA ALA A 56 15.69 2.54 1.60
C ALA A 56 15.00 3.91 1.42
N ARG A 57 15.23 4.60 0.29
CA ARG A 57 14.57 5.89 0.00
C ARG A 57 13.50 5.76 -1.05
N VAL A 58 13.79 5.04 -2.13
CA VAL A 58 12.94 4.95 -3.31
C VAL A 58 11.96 3.80 -3.14
N VAL A 59 12.43 2.62 -2.78
CA VAL A 59 11.58 1.43 -2.65
C VAL A 59 10.72 1.58 -1.40
N ASP A 60 11.32 1.86 -0.25
CA ASP A 60 10.56 2.11 0.99
C ASP A 60 9.61 3.32 0.84
N GLY A 61 10.05 4.37 0.13
CA GLY A 61 9.21 5.53 -0.17
C GLY A 61 7.99 5.17 -1.01
N ALA A 62 8.18 4.36 -2.07
CA ALA A 62 7.09 3.88 -2.91
C ALA A 62 6.12 2.99 -2.13
N VAL A 63 6.63 2.08 -1.30
CA VAL A 63 5.80 1.19 -0.46
C VAL A 63 5.00 1.98 0.57
N ASN A 64 5.60 2.96 1.23
CA ASN A 64 4.87 3.82 2.17
C ASN A 64 3.80 4.66 1.47
N LEU A 65 4.09 5.14 0.25
CA LEU A 65 3.14 5.88 -0.56
C LEU A 65 1.94 5.00 -0.97
N THR A 66 2.16 3.77 -1.44
CA THR A 66 1.04 2.86 -1.77
C THR A 66 0.20 2.52 -0.55
N GLY A 67 0.83 2.35 0.62
CA GLY A 67 0.13 2.19 1.90
C GLY A 67 -0.78 3.38 2.21
N TRP A 68 -0.24 4.60 2.13
CA TRP A 68 -1.03 5.83 2.36
C TRP A 68 -2.17 5.99 1.36
N PHE A 69 -1.93 5.72 0.07
CA PHE A 69 -2.96 5.77 -0.98
C PHE A 69 -4.11 4.78 -0.73
N THR A 70 -3.80 3.59 -0.24
CA THR A 70 -4.81 2.58 0.08
C THR A 70 -5.73 3.06 1.21
N VAL A 71 -5.14 3.60 2.28
CA VAL A 71 -5.90 4.15 3.41
C VAL A 71 -6.72 5.37 2.99
N PHE A 72 -6.14 6.28 2.20
CA PHE A 72 -6.83 7.45 1.67
C PHE A 72 -8.02 7.06 0.78
N SER A 73 -7.84 6.10 -0.12
CA SER A 73 -8.91 5.57 -0.96
C SER A 73 -10.04 4.96 -0.13
N GLY A 74 -9.71 4.23 0.94
CA GLY A 74 -10.69 3.68 1.87
C GLY A 74 -11.49 4.77 2.58
N TRP A 75 -10.82 5.82 3.05
CA TRP A 75 -11.49 6.98 3.65
C TRP A 75 -12.42 7.69 2.67
N LEU A 76 -11.99 7.88 1.42
CA LEU A 76 -12.83 8.50 0.38
C LEU A 76 -14.06 7.65 0.04
N SER A 77 -13.89 6.33 -0.08
CA SER A 77 -15.00 5.39 -0.28
C SER A 77 -16.01 5.48 0.85
N HIS A 78 -15.54 5.54 2.10
CA HIS A 78 -16.42 5.64 3.26
C HIS A 78 -17.26 6.94 3.26
N LEU A 79 -16.66 8.07 2.86
CA LEU A 79 -17.41 9.31 2.67
C LEU A 79 -18.43 9.18 1.55
N PHE A 80 -18.02 8.63 0.40
CA PHE A 80 -18.92 8.47 -0.74
C PHE A 80 -20.13 7.60 -0.39
N ASP A 81 -19.91 6.48 0.29
CA ASP A 81 -21.00 5.61 0.74
C ASP A 81 -21.95 6.36 1.68
N LYS A 82 -21.43 7.04 2.70
CA LYS A 82 -22.26 7.70 3.71
C LYS A 82 -23.04 8.91 3.21
N TYR A 83 -22.46 9.69 2.30
CA TYR A 83 -23.10 10.93 1.82
C TYR A 83 -23.88 10.71 0.53
N VAL A 84 -23.35 9.91 -0.39
CA VAL A 84 -23.95 9.72 -1.71
C VAL A 84 -24.83 8.49 -1.72
N VAL A 85 -24.29 7.32 -1.39
CA VAL A 85 -25.04 6.06 -1.50
C VAL A 85 -26.19 6.02 -0.49
N ASP A 86 -25.90 6.20 0.80
CA ASP A 86 -26.92 6.22 1.86
C ASP A 86 -27.91 7.36 1.64
N GLY A 87 -27.45 8.53 1.19
CA GLY A 87 -28.31 9.67 0.86
C GLY A 87 -29.33 9.32 -0.23
N LEU A 88 -28.86 8.72 -1.32
CA LEU A 88 -29.70 8.29 -2.43
C LEU A 88 -30.67 7.18 -2.01
N VAL A 89 -30.20 6.18 -1.27
CA VAL A 89 -31.04 5.07 -0.79
C VAL A 89 -32.12 5.58 0.16
N ASN A 90 -31.77 6.45 1.10
CA ASN A 90 -32.74 7.06 2.02
C ASN A 90 -33.76 7.93 1.27
N PHE A 91 -33.33 8.68 0.25
CA PHE A 91 -34.24 9.46 -0.57
C PHE A 91 -35.24 8.58 -1.33
N VAL A 92 -34.76 7.50 -1.97
CA VAL A 92 -35.63 6.54 -2.67
C VAL A 92 -36.60 5.89 -1.69
N GLY A 93 -36.12 5.46 -0.51
CA GLY A 93 -36.96 4.88 0.54
C GLY A 93 -38.02 5.85 1.07
N TRP A 94 -37.64 7.10 1.31
CA TRP A 94 -38.59 8.15 1.71
C TRP A 94 -39.63 8.42 0.61
N SER A 95 -39.20 8.59 -0.64
CA SER A 95 -40.11 8.81 -1.78
C SER A 95 -41.09 7.65 -1.99
N ALA A 96 -40.61 6.41 -1.86
CA ALA A 96 -41.44 5.22 -1.98
C ALA A 96 -42.44 5.11 -0.81
N SER A 97 -42.01 5.42 0.41
CA SER A 97 -42.90 5.39 1.58
C SER A 97 -43.96 6.49 1.55
N GLU A 98 -43.62 7.72 1.16
CA GLU A 98 -44.59 8.81 0.97
C GLU A 98 -45.63 8.47 -0.11
N SER A 99 -45.19 7.85 -1.21
CA SER A 99 -46.08 7.33 -2.25
C SER A 99 -47.04 6.27 -1.68
N SER A 100 -46.52 5.37 -0.84
CA SER A 100 -47.31 4.34 -0.15
C SER A 100 -48.33 4.96 0.83
N PHE A 101 -47.96 5.99 1.60
CA PHE A 101 -48.89 6.69 2.48
C PHE A 101 -50.03 7.37 1.71
N SER A 102 -49.75 7.90 0.52
CA SER A 102 -50.75 8.48 -0.36
C SER A 102 -51.72 7.42 -0.90
N VAL A 103 -51.20 6.26 -1.34
CA VAL A 103 -52.03 5.12 -1.78
C VAL A 103 -52.85 4.53 -0.63
N ARG A 104 -52.29 4.43 0.58
CA ARG A 104 -52.99 3.92 1.77
C ARG A 104 -54.14 4.84 2.19
N ARG A 105 -54.03 6.16 2.00
CA ARG A 105 -55.12 7.11 2.29
C ARG A 105 -56.32 6.98 1.35
N ILE A 106 -56.16 6.42 0.15
CA ILE A 106 -57.28 6.14 -0.78
C ILE A 106 -58.14 4.98 -0.27
N GLN A 107 -57.57 4.09 0.56
CA GLN A 107 -58.32 3.01 1.18
C GLN A 107 -59.05 3.52 2.42
N THR A 108 -60.35 3.78 2.31
CA THR A 108 -61.20 4.34 3.39
C THR A 108 -61.61 3.34 4.47
N GLY A 109 -61.29 2.04 4.32
CA GLY A 109 -61.61 0.98 5.27
C GLY A 109 -63.10 0.58 5.37
N LEU A 110 -64.01 1.38 4.80
CA LEU A 110 -65.45 1.10 4.73
C LEU A 110 -65.79 0.15 3.58
N ILE A 111 -66.30 -1.04 3.90
CA ILE A 111 -66.69 -2.09 2.92
C ILE A 111 -67.69 -1.56 1.87
N GLN A 112 -68.54 -0.60 2.24
CA GLN A 112 -69.51 0.02 1.33
C GLN A 112 -68.84 0.78 0.17
N ASN A 113 -67.73 1.48 0.41
CA ASN A 113 -67.01 2.19 -0.65
C ASN A 113 -66.39 1.20 -1.66
N TYR A 114 -65.89 0.05 -1.18
CA TYR A 114 -65.39 -1.01 -2.07
C TYR A 114 -66.51 -1.58 -2.94
N ALA A 115 -67.69 -1.84 -2.35
CA ALA A 115 -68.85 -2.32 -3.09
C ALA A 115 -69.27 -1.35 -4.20
N LEU A 116 -69.33 -0.04 -3.91
CA LEU A 116 -69.64 1.00 -4.89
C LEU A 116 -68.61 1.06 -6.03
N VAL A 117 -67.31 1.03 -5.71
CA VAL A 117 -66.23 1.06 -6.72
C VAL A 117 -66.29 -0.17 -7.62
N MET A 118 -66.54 -1.36 -7.05
CA MET A 118 -66.70 -2.59 -7.85
C MET A 118 -67.90 -2.51 -8.78
N LEU A 119 -69.05 -2.03 -8.30
CA LEU A 119 -70.27 -1.89 -9.09
C LEU A 119 -70.08 -0.89 -10.25
N LEU A 120 -69.47 0.26 -9.98
CA LEU A 120 -69.10 1.25 -11.01
C LEU A 120 -68.12 0.66 -12.02
N GLY A 121 -67.12 -0.09 -11.56
CA GLY A 121 -66.15 -0.76 -12.43
C GLY A 121 -66.81 -1.73 -13.40
N VAL A 122 -67.71 -2.58 -12.92
CA VAL A 122 -68.49 -3.51 -13.75
C VAL A 122 -69.38 -2.75 -14.74
N PHE A 123 -70.07 -1.70 -14.28
CA PHE A 123 -70.92 -0.88 -15.15
C PHE A 123 -70.13 -0.24 -16.30
N VAL A 124 -68.96 0.33 -16.00
CA VAL A 124 -68.06 0.91 -17.02
C VAL A 124 -67.57 -0.16 -17.98
N PHE A 125 -67.12 -1.31 -17.48
CA PHE A 125 -66.65 -2.42 -18.32
C PHE A 125 -67.72 -2.90 -19.30
N VAL A 126 -68.95 -3.10 -18.83
CA VAL A 126 -70.08 -3.54 -19.65
C VAL A 126 -70.46 -2.45 -20.68
N SER A 127 -70.48 -1.19 -20.26
CA SER A 127 -70.78 -0.07 -21.15
C SER A 127 -69.75 0.07 -22.27
N VAL A 128 -68.46 -0.06 -21.95
CA VAL A 128 -67.38 -0.04 -22.94
C VAL A 128 -67.49 -1.23 -23.89
N TYR A 129 -67.79 -2.43 -23.37
CA TYR A 129 -67.99 -3.61 -24.20
C TYR A 129 -69.11 -3.40 -25.22
N PHE A 130 -70.27 -2.89 -24.78
CA PHE A 130 -71.42 -2.63 -25.65
C PHE A 130 -71.19 -1.55 -26.71
N ILE A 131 -70.32 -0.56 -26.44
CA ILE A 131 -69.95 0.47 -27.41
C ILE A 131 -68.90 -0.05 -28.40
N ALA A 132 -68.04 -0.96 -27.95
CA ALA A 132 -66.97 -1.54 -28.76
C ALA A 132 -67.41 -2.75 -29.61
N SER A 133 -68.55 -3.38 -29.27
CA SER A 133 -69.20 -4.48 -30.01
C SER A 133 -70.20 -3.99 -31.04
#